data_AF-A0A7T6VL81-F1
#
_entry.id   AF-A0A7T6VL81-F1
#
_cell.length_a   1.000
_cell.length_b   1.000
_cell.length_c   1.000
_cell.angle_alpha   90.00
_cell.angle_beta   90.00
_cell.angle_gamma   90.00
#
_symmetry.space_group_name_H-M   'P 1'
#
loop_
_entity.id
_entity.type
_entity.pdbx_description
1 polymer ?
#
loop_
_entity_poly.entity_id
_entity_poly.type
_entity_poly.pdbx_seq_one_letter_code
_entity_poly.pdbx_strand_id
1 'polypeptide(L)'
;MPSIVSGPASLPPSPVAAETRMVHDVATLQPSDYRSPDGASWVIATVTPARDSGEIVTGNTYFDTAKQQTVAVPDARRRYANRGTWQVVASSSPSVPATGRYDWLTLAWLAINRRPLPQTPEHLYSPFIHGGTIVYRWDPAAQGGEQFGNVRMIFPEWQQQVAAVLQAAPADGAQAALASQALALDRAKQDSNPMAAVLDFGKAVQEEPADRIASKLPALLRANDLHEVSAIVYQCLAASREEDRPRLVEAINGSIFSFDDSARLLAIAYGAFAAGRVRPRPFNDPAQTARINDVFTALKQRTAALHVPVAAGSPWAEFFIAYRLGGSAARSNGHGM
;
A
#
# COMPACT_ATOMS: atom_id res chain seq x y z
N MET A 1 1.13 21.89 0.71
CA MET A 1 1.34 20.42 0.77
C MET A 1 2.49 20.13 -0.15
N PRO A 2 3.57 19.45 0.26
CA PRO A 2 4.52 18.94 -0.71
C PRO A 2 3.75 17.88 -1.50
N SER A 3 3.36 18.28 -2.71
CA SER A 3 2.91 17.35 -3.72
C SER A 3 4.07 16.37 -3.93
N ILE A 4 3.79 15.07 -3.96
CA ILE A 4 4.70 14.12 -4.62
C ILE A 4 4.56 14.45 -6.10
N VAL A 5 5.15 15.58 -6.48
CA VAL A 5 5.51 15.85 -7.86
C VAL A 5 6.40 14.68 -8.24
N SER A 6 6.17 14.16 -9.42
CA SER A 6 7.13 13.58 -10.34
C SER A 6 8.49 14.29 -10.24
N GLY A 7 9.22 14.05 -9.15
CA GLY A 7 10.64 14.29 -9.09
C GLY A 7 11.27 13.45 -10.20
N PRO A 8 12.42 13.86 -10.75
CA PRO A 8 13.14 12.97 -11.63
C PRO A 8 13.30 11.61 -10.93
N ALA A 9 13.23 10.50 -11.67
CA ALA A 9 13.39 9.16 -11.09
C ALA A 9 14.72 8.98 -10.33
N SER A 10 15.65 9.93 -10.50
CA SER A 10 16.88 10.09 -9.74
C SER A 10 16.71 10.52 -8.28
N LEU A 11 15.54 11.01 -7.85
CA LEU A 11 15.27 11.25 -6.43
C LEU A 11 14.80 9.94 -5.77
N PRO A 12 15.39 9.55 -4.63
CA PRO A 12 14.92 8.38 -3.91
C PRO A 12 13.46 8.59 -3.50
N PRO A 13 12.61 7.53 -3.56
CA PRO A 13 11.24 7.63 -3.10
C PRO A 13 11.21 8.03 -1.62
N SER A 14 10.10 8.62 -1.19
CA SER A 14 9.92 8.94 0.22
C SER A 14 10.11 7.68 1.08
N PRO A 15 10.71 7.80 2.29
CA PRO A 15 10.98 6.66 3.18
C PRO A 15 9.73 5.88 3.59
N VAL A 16 8.54 6.44 3.38
CA VAL A 16 7.26 5.77 3.69
C VAL A 16 6.49 5.36 2.44
N ALA A 17 6.91 5.76 1.24
CA ALA A 17 6.13 5.59 0.01
C ALA A 17 5.88 4.12 -0.34
N ALA A 18 6.93 3.28 -0.29
CA ALA A 18 6.81 1.85 -0.56
C ALA A 18 5.88 1.15 0.44
N GLU A 19 6.10 1.37 1.74
CA GLU A 19 5.29 0.79 2.80
C GLU A 19 3.83 1.22 2.69
N THR A 20 3.58 2.50 2.45
CA THR A 20 2.23 3.06 2.24
C THR A 20 1.51 2.36 1.08
N ARG A 21 2.22 2.11 -0.02
CA ARG A 21 1.71 1.40 -1.19
C ARG A 21 1.38 -0.06 -0.86
N MET A 22 2.30 -0.77 -0.19
CA MET A 22 2.11 -2.17 0.22
C MET A 22 0.94 -2.34 1.18
N VAL A 23 0.83 -1.48 2.20
CA VAL A 23 -0.28 -1.50 3.17
C VAL A 23 -1.62 -1.34 2.45
N HIS A 24 -1.75 -0.35 1.56
CA HIS A 24 -2.97 -0.16 0.78
C HIS A 24 -3.31 -1.40 -0.04
N ASP A 25 -2.33 -1.92 -0.77
CA ASP A 25 -2.56 -3.00 -1.74
C ASP A 25 -2.91 -4.31 -1.08
N VAL A 26 -2.22 -4.66 0.00
CA VAL A 26 -2.52 -5.85 0.80
C VAL A 26 -3.88 -5.72 1.49
N ALA A 27 -4.17 -4.56 2.09
CA ALA A 27 -5.43 -4.36 2.80
C ALA A 27 -6.67 -4.32 1.88
N THR A 28 -6.47 -4.04 0.58
CA THR A 28 -7.52 -4.02 -0.45
C THR A 28 -7.43 -5.18 -1.43
N LEU A 29 -6.55 -6.16 -1.19
CA LEU A 29 -6.37 -7.32 -2.04
C LEU A 29 -7.63 -8.19 -2.00
N GLN A 30 -8.18 -8.53 -3.16
CA GLN A 30 -9.25 -9.50 -3.29
C GLN A 30 -8.73 -10.73 -4.04
N PRO A 31 -8.74 -11.93 -3.44
CA PRO A 31 -8.28 -13.13 -4.14
C PRO A 31 -9.05 -13.42 -5.43
N SER A 32 -10.33 -13.03 -5.50
CA SER A 32 -11.17 -13.15 -6.70
C SER A 32 -10.59 -12.44 -7.90
N ASP A 33 -9.88 -11.32 -7.71
CA ASP A 33 -9.30 -10.59 -8.83
C ASP A 33 -8.22 -11.40 -9.56
N TYR A 34 -7.62 -12.39 -8.89
CA TYR A 34 -6.53 -13.21 -9.40
C TYR A 34 -6.97 -14.62 -9.80
N ARG A 35 -8.24 -14.95 -9.54
CA ARG A 35 -8.86 -16.25 -9.82
C ARG A 35 -9.85 -16.05 -10.96
N SER A 36 -9.33 -15.80 -12.15
CA SER A 36 -10.17 -15.51 -13.29
C SER A 36 -10.61 -16.78 -14.02
N PRO A 37 -11.87 -16.84 -14.50
CA PRO A 37 -12.36 -17.97 -15.30
C PRO A 37 -11.66 -18.08 -16.67
N ASP A 38 -10.97 -17.04 -17.12
CA ASP A 38 -10.19 -17.04 -18.36
C ASP A 38 -8.88 -17.85 -18.29
N GLY A 39 -8.57 -18.44 -17.12
CA GLY A 39 -7.39 -19.26 -16.93
C GLY A 39 -6.09 -18.47 -16.80
N ALA A 40 -6.15 -17.13 -16.72
CA ALA A 40 -4.96 -16.31 -16.48
C ALA A 40 -4.31 -16.70 -15.15
N SER A 41 -2.99 -16.91 -15.21
CA SER A 41 -2.24 -17.30 -14.03
C SER A 41 -1.98 -16.11 -13.13
N TRP A 42 -2.10 -16.27 -11.82
CA TRP A 42 -1.53 -15.27 -10.90
C TRP A 42 -0.05 -15.55 -10.69
N VAL A 43 0.71 -14.48 -10.49
CA VAL A 43 2.16 -14.53 -10.34
C VAL A 43 2.56 -13.58 -9.23
N ILE A 44 3.42 -14.06 -8.33
CA ILE A 44 4.17 -13.26 -7.39
C ILE A 44 5.59 -13.15 -7.93
N ALA A 45 6.09 -11.92 -8.10
CA ALA A 45 7.41 -11.67 -8.64
C ALA A 45 8.13 -10.53 -7.90
N THR A 46 9.45 -10.65 -7.84
CA THR A 46 10.32 -9.53 -7.48
C THR A 46 10.65 -8.75 -8.74
N VAL A 47 10.44 -7.43 -8.70
CA VAL A 47 10.75 -6.48 -9.78
C VAL A 47 12.05 -5.77 -9.45
N THR A 48 12.99 -5.80 -10.40
CA THR A 48 14.27 -5.10 -10.31
C THR A 48 14.37 -4.11 -11.48
N PRO A 49 14.16 -2.81 -11.23
CA PRO A 49 14.28 -1.78 -12.25
C PRO A 49 15.70 -1.65 -12.76
N ALA A 50 15.82 -1.31 -14.05
CA ALA A 50 17.05 -0.81 -14.60
C ALA A 50 17.34 0.60 -14.05
N ARG A 51 18.61 1.00 -14.11
CA ARG A 51 19.07 2.30 -13.59
C ARG A 51 18.36 3.50 -14.24
N ASP A 52 17.94 3.36 -15.49
CA ASP A 52 17.25 4.37 -16.28
C ASP A 52 15.71 4.25 -16.22
N SER A 53 15.17 3.37 -15.38
CA SER A 53 13.72 3.29 -15.19
C SER A 53 13.20 4.56 -14.52
N GLY A 54 12.10 5.10 -15.07
CA GLY A 54 11.52 6.38 -14.71
C GLY A 54 12.19 7.61 -15.35
N GLU A 55 13.28 7.44 -16.10
CA GLU A 55 13.93 8.54 -16.81
C GLU A 55 13.08 9.05 -17.99
N ILE A 56 13.13 10.37 -18.21
CA ILE A 56 12.38 11.00 -19.30
C ILE A 56 13.02 10.63 -20.64
N VAL A 57 12.21 10.10 -21.55
CA VAL A 57 12.59 9.82 -22.92
C VAL A 57 12.30 11.04 -23.78
N THR A 58 13.33 11.53 -24.48
CA THR A 58 13.25 12.66 -25.42
C THR A 58 13.56 12.20 -26.84
N GLY A 59 12.93 12.81 -27.85
CA GLY A 59 13.10 12.48 -29.26
C GLY A 59 11.94 11.69 -29.87
N ASN A 60 12.08 11.35 -31.15
CA ASN A 60 11.00 10.74 -31.95
C ASN A 60 11.03 9.21 -31.95
N THR A 61 12.10 8.61 -31.42
CA THR A 61 12.31 7.15 -31.40
C THR A 61 12.92 6.71 -30.07
N TYR A 62 12.67 5.47 -29.71
CA TYR A 62 13.11 4.85 -28.47
C TYR A 62 13.49 3.38 -28.75
N PHE A 63 14.59 2.90 -28.18
CA PHE A 63 14.98 1.50 -28.30
C PHE A 63 14.34 0.68 -27.18
N ASP A 64 13.36 -0.15 -27.52
CA ASP A 64 12.70 -1.09 -26.63
C ASP A 64 13.62 -2.30 -26.43
N THR A 65 14.18 -2.44 -25.23
CA THR A 65 15.15 -3.49 -24.89
C THR A 65 14.51 -4.85 -24.66
N ALA A 66 13.22 -4.91 -24.33
CA ALA A 66 12.50 -6.17 -24.17
C ALA A 66 12.22 -6.78 -25.55
N LYS A 67 11.86 -5.94 -26.54
CA LYS A 67 11.60 -6.36 -27.92
C LYS A 67 12.83 -6.30 -28.83
N GLN A 68 13.95 -5.73 -28.34
CA GLN A 68 15.18 -5.50 -29.10
C GLN A 68 14.97 -4.74 -30.41
N GLN A 69 14.15 -3.69 -30.40
CA GLN A 69 13.80 -2.93 -31.59
C GLN A 69 13.63 -1.43 -31.31
N THR A 70 13.87 -0.60 -32.32
CA THR A 70 13.56 0.83 -32.25
C THR A 70 12.09 1.05 -32.58
N VAL A 71 11.36 1.68 -31.66
CA VAL A 71 9.95 2.05 -31.83
C VAL A 71 9.80 3.57 -31.91
N ALA A 72 8.75 4.04 -32.58
CA ALA A 72 8.39 5.45 -32.55
C ALA A 72 7.93 5.84 -31.14
N VAL A 73 8.30 7.04 -30.68
CA VAL A 73 7.75 7.62 -29.44
C VAL A 73 6.37 8.17 -29.80
N PRO A 74 5.26 7.57 -29.30
CA PRO A 74 3.94 8.01 -29.71
C PRO A 74 3.66 9.36 -29.05
N ASP A 75 3.39 10.39 -29.86
CA ASP A 75 3.16 11.78 -29.43
C ASP A 75 4.42 12.48 -28.88
N ALA A 76 4.66 13.75 -29.24
CA ALA A 76 5.82 14.55 -28.81
C ALA A 76 5.78 14.95 -27.32
N ARG A 77 4.91 14.30 -26.53
CA ARG A 77 4.74 14.53 -25.10
C ARG A 77 5.88 13.84 -24.36
N ARG A 78 6.32 14.45 -23.25
CA ARG A 78 7.32 13.84 -22.36
C ARG A 78 6.79 12.47 -21.89
N ARG A 79 7.55 11.42 -22.14
CA ARG A 79 7.31 10.06 -21.64
C ARG A 79 8.43 9.67 -20.71
N TYR A 80 8.21 8.66 -19.88
CA TYR A 80 9.28 8.02 -19.14
C TYR A 80 9.32 6.52 -19.46
N ALA A 81 10.52 5.95 -19.42
CA ALA A 81 10.72 4.52 -19.63
C ALA A 81 10.41 3.75 -18.35
N ASN A 82 9.72 2.61 -18.46
CA ASN A 82 9.70 1.60 -17.41
C ASN A 82 10.52 0.44 -17.94
N ARG A 83 11.67 0.19 -17.33
CA ARG A 83 12.60 -0.84 -17.79
C ARG A 83 13.16 -1.62 -16.63
N GLY A 84 13.36 -2.92 -16.82
CA GLY A 84 14.00 -3.76 -15.83
C GLY A 84 13.78 -5.24 -16.06
N THR A 85 13.88 -5.99 -14.97
CA THR A 85 13.67 -7.44 -14.94
C THR A 85 12.69 -7.82 -13.85
N TRP A 86 12.08 -8.98 -13.99
CA TRP A 86 11.26 -9.60 -12.96
C TRP A 86 11.65 -11.06 -12.80
N GLN A 87 11.52 -11.57 -11.59
CA GLN A 87 11.79 -12.96 -11.23
C GLN A 87 10.60 -13.53 -10.46
N VAL A 88 10.08 -14.67 -10.90
CA VAL A 88 8.97 -15.36 -10.24
C VAL A 88 9.43 -15.90 -8.90
N VAL A 89 8.59 -15.67 -7.90
CA VAL A 89 8.67 -16.27 -6.57
C VAL A 89 7.66 -17.42 -6.45
N ALA A 90 6.44 -17.19 -6.91
CA ALA A 90 5.35 -18.16 -6.90
C ALA A 90 4.38 -17.87 -8.05
N SER A 91 3.69 -18.88 -8.54
CA SER A 91 2.63 -18.72 -9.54
C SER A 91 1.62 -19.86 -9.46
N SER A 92 0.45 -19.66 -10.08
CA SER A 92 -0.55 -20.73 -10.23
C SER A 92 -0.27 -21.71 -11.36
N SER A 93 0.72 -21.44 -12.23
CA SER A 93 0.99 -22.27 -13.41
C SER A 93 2.49 -22.40 -13.69
N PRO A 94 2.98 -23.61 -13.96
CA PRO A 94 4.37 -23.82 -14.37
C PRO A 94 4.67 -23.24 -15.77
N SER A 95 3.67 -22.81 -16.53
CA SER A 95 3.85 -22.17 -17.84
C SER A 95 4.38 -20.74 -17.76
N VAL A 96 4.36 -20.12 -16.57
CA VAL A 96 4.89 -18.77 -16.38
C VAL A 96 6.43 -18.86 -16.41
N PRO A 97 7.13 -18.05 -17.23
CA PRO A 97 8.58 -18.03 -17.25
C PRO A 97 9.16 -17.69 -15.89
N ALA A 98 10.24 -18.35 -15.46
CA ALA A 98 10.87 -18.09 -14.16
C ALA A 98 11.41 -16.65 -14.01
N THR A 99 11.75 -16.02 -15.13
CA THR A 99 12.24 -14.64 -15.20
C THR A 99 11.81 -14.00 -16.50
N GLY A 100 11.78 -12.67 -16.54
CA GLY A 100 11.64 -11.93 -17.79
C GLY A 100 12.18 -10.51 -17.71
N ARG A 101 12.11 -9.82 -18.86
CA ARG A 101 12.45 -8.41 -18.99
C ARG A 101 11.18 -7.63 -19.27
N TYR A 102 11.14 -6.39 -18.83
CA TYR A 102 10.08 -5.47 -19.19
C TYR A 102 10.66 -4.17 -19.71
N ASP A 103 9.97 -3.61 -20.70
CA ASP A 103 10.30 -2.34 -21.31
C ASP A 103 9.02 -1.76 -21.94
N TRP A 104 8.61 -0.57 -21.50
CA TRP A 104 7.57 0.21 -22.17
C TRP A 104 7.67 1.69 -21.82
N LEU A 105 7.01 2.53 -22.61
CA LEU A 105 6.91 3.96 -22.35
C LEU A 105 5.57 4.32 -21.71
N THR A 106 5.61 4.96 -20.54
CA THR A 106 4.43 5.56 -19.91
C THR A 106 4.40 7.05 -20.18
N LEU A 107 3.21 7.61 -20.40
CA LEU A 107 3.02 9.04 -20.55
C LEU A 107 3.38 9.74 -19.24
N ALA A 108 4.27 10.74 -19.28
CA ALA A 108 4.56 11.53 -18.09
C ALA A 108 3.35 12.41 -17.77
N TRP A 109 2.83 12.29 -16.56
CA TRP A 109 1.74 13.15 -16.09
C TRP A 109 2.25 14.59 -15.99
N LEU A 110 1.73 15.48 -16.85
CA LEU A 110 2.09 16.90 -16.84
C LEU A 110 1.38 17.63 -15.70
N ALA A 111 2.12 18.45 -14.96
CA ALA A 111 1.59 19.41 -13.98
C ALA A 111 0.67 20.48 -14.61
N ILE A 112 0.61 20.56 -15.95
CA ILE A 112 -0.26 21.48 -16.72
C ILE A 112 -1.74 21.09 -16.60
N ASN A 113 -2.05 19.84 -16.25
CA ASN A 113 -3.41 19.42 -15.94
C ASN A 113 -3.81 19.91 -14.55
N ARG A 114 -4.16 21.19 -14.45
CA ARG A 114 -4.72 21.82 -13.23
C ARG A 114 -6.00 21.09 -12.78
N ARG A 115 -5.86 20.17 -11.83
CA ARG A 115 -6.83 19.59 -10.88
C ARG A 115 -6.06 18.55 -10.05
N PRO A 116 -6.43 18.25 -8.80
CA PRO A 116 -5.62 17.38 -7.97
C PRO A 116 -5.35 16.06 -8.72
N LEU A 117 -4.06 15.70 -8.86
CA LEU A 117 -3.65 14.43 -9.43
C LEU A 117 -4.44 13.32 -8.72
N PRO A 118 -4.95 12.31 -9.44
CA PRO A 118 -5.53 11.15 -8.79
C PRO A 118 -4.51 10.62 -7.77
N GLN A 119 -4.85 10.54 -6.49
CA GLN A 119 -3.98 9.87 -5.52
C GLN A 119 -4.19 8.36 -5.64
N THR A 120 -3.91 7.81 -6.82
CA THR A 120 -3.84 6.37 -7.00
C THR A 120 -2.57 5.87 -6.34
N PRO A 121 -2.57 4.63 -5.86
CA PRO A 121 -1.39 4.10 -5.22
C PRO A 121 -0.18 4.08 -6.18
N GLU A 122 -0.36 4.04 -7.51
CA GLU A 122 0.76 4.05 -8.49
C GLU A 122 1.49 5.40 -8.50
N HIS A 123 0.80 6.49 -8.17
CA HIS A 123 1.42 7.80 -8.01
C HIS A 123 2.17 7.93 -6.68
N LEU A 124 1.90 7.07 -5.71
CA LEU A 124 2.68 7.03 -4.47
C LEU A 124 4.00 6.32 -4.68
N TYR A 125 3.95 5.16 -5.35
CA TYR A 125 5.12 4.33 -5.59
C TYR A 125 4.85 3.38 -6.77
N SER A 126 5.79 3.33 -7.72
CA SER A 126 5.76 2.38 -8.83
C SER A 126 6.84 1.31 -8.64
N PRO A 127 6.48 0.02 -8.54
CA PRO A 127 7.45 -1.06 -8.43
C PRO A 127 8.32 -1.20 -9.70
N PHE A 128 7.84 -0.72 -10.85
CA PHE A 128 8.59 -0.75 -12.10
C PHE A 128 9.67 0.33 -12.21
N ILE A 129 9.60 1.36 -11.36
CA ILE A 129 10.60 2.44 -11.27
C ILE A 129 11.52 2.21 -10.07
N HIS A 130 10.96 1.77 -8.93
CA HIS A 130 11.69 1.71 -7.66
C HIS A 130 11.91 0.29 -7.10
N GLY A 131 11.31 -0.72 -7.72
CA GLY A 131 11.44 -2.13 -7.35
C GLY A 131 10.42 -2.58 -6.32
N GLY A 132 10.49 -3.85 -5.93
CA GLY A 132 9.63 -4.41 -4.89
C GLY A 132 9.06 -5.79 -5.26
N THR A 133 8.22 -6.33 -4.39
CA THR A 133 7.51 -7.59 -4.63
C THR A 133 6.08 -7.29 -5.03
N ILE A 134 5.64 -7.84 -6.15
CA ILE A 134 4.29 -7.66 -6.67
C ILE A 134 3.57 -9.00 -6.78
N VAL A 135 2.24 -8.95 -6.68
CA VAL A 135 1.33 -9.94 -7.22
C VAL A 135 0.56 -9.34 -8.38
N TYR A 136 0.35 -10.12 -9.43
CA TYR A 136 -0.33 -9.67 -10.64
C TYR A 136 -0.95 -10.86 -11.39
N ARG A 137 -1.85 -10.57 -12.31
CA ARG A 137 -2.37 -11.50 -13.30
C ARG A 137 -1.47 -11.48 -14.53
N TRP A 138 -0.94 -12.63 -14.88
CA TRP A 138 -0.10 -12.83 -16.05
C TRP A 138 -0.94 -12.89 -17.31
N ASP A 139 -0.73 -11.93 -18.22
CA ASP A 139 -1.25 -11.95 -19.58
C ASP A 139 -0.10 -12.03 -20.59
N PRO A 140 0.23 -13.23 -21.12
CA PRO A 140 1.33 -13.39 -22.07
C PRO A 140 1.03 -12.81 -23.46
N ALA A 141 -0.22 -12.52 -23.78
CA ALA A 141 -0.61 -11.97 -25.09
C ALA A 141 -0.56 -10.45 -25.11
N ALA A 142 -0.69 -9.79 -23.95
CA ALA A 142 -0.59 -8.35 -23.81
C ALA A 142 0.84 -7.83 -24.00
N GLN A 143 0.97 -6.54 -24.35
CA GLN A 143 2.27 -5.91 -24.60
C GLN A 143 2.60 -4.84 -23.54
N GLY A 144 3.91 -4.65 -23.29
CA GLY A 144 4.39 -3.59 -22.42
C GLY A 144 3.92 -3.77 -20.98
N GLY A 145 3.38 -2.71 -20.36
CA GLY A 145 2.88 -2.78 -18.99
C GLY A 145 1.63 -3.64 -18.83
N GLU A 146 0.86 -3.87 -19.90
CA GLU A 146 -0.41 -4.60 -19.85
C GLU A 146 -0.23 -6.10 -19.58
N GLN A 147 0.97 -6.66 -19.82
CA GLN A 147 1.31 -8.04 -19.43
C GLN A 147 1.22 -8.25 -17.90
N PHE A 148 1.28 -7.16 -17.13
CA PHE A 148 1.11 -7.14 -15.69
C PHE A 148 -0.31 -6.66 -15.33
N GLY A 149 -1.29 -7.56 -15.39
CA GLY A 149 -2.68 -7.24 -15.04
C GLY A 149 -2.88 -7.11 -13.53
N ASN A 150 -3.69 -6.14 -13.09
CA ASN A 150 -4.05 -5.91 -11.67
C ASN A 150 -2.85 -5.99 -10.70
N VAL A 151 -1.81 -5.18 -10.93
CA VAL A 151 -0.60 -5.18 -10.11
C VAL A 151 -0.90 -4.68 -8.71
N ARG A 152 -0.49 -5.46 -7.71
CA ARG A 152 -0.48 -5.07 -6.30
C ARG A 152 0.88 -5.34 -5.70
N MET A 153 1.41 -4.40 -4.92
CA MET A 153 2.60 -4.64 -4.10
C MET A 153 2.23 -5.40 -2.85
N ILE A 154 3.08 -6.34 -2.46
CA ILE A 154 2.97 -7.09 -1.21
C ILE A 154 4.25 -6.94 -0.41
N PHE A 155 4.16 -7.13 0.90
CA PHE A 155 5.34 -7.24 1.75
C PHE A 155 6.21 -8.41 1.26
N PRO A 156 7.53 -8.20 1.05
CA PRO A 156 8.42 -9.28 0.63
C PRO A 156 8.37 -10.52 1.53
N GLU A 157 8.13 -10.32 2.82
CA GLU A 157 8.01 -11.34 3.85
C GLU A 157 6.73 -12.18 3.70
N TRP A 158 5.73 -11.66 2.98
CA TRP A 158 4.40 -12.27 2.82
C TRP A 158 4.24 -13.07 1.53
N GLN A 159 5.32 -13.29 0.78
CA GLN A 159 5.27 -14.02 -0.51
C GLN A 159 4.55 -15.37 -0.40
N GLN A 160 4.88 -16.17 0.62
CA GLN A 160 4.29 -17.50 0.82
C GLN A 160 2.85 -17.40 1.36
N GLN A 161 2.60 -16.45 2.25
CA GLN A 161 1.31 -16.18 2.88
C GLN A 161 0.27 -15.78 1.82
N VAL A 162 0.66 -14.88 0.92
CA VAL A 162 -0.16 -14.46 -0.23
C VAL A 162 -0.34 -15.60 -1.22
N ALA A 163 0.73 -16.34 -1.56
CA ALA A 163 0.61 -17.51 -2.44
C ALA A 163 -0.39 -18.53 -1.89
N ALA A 164 -0.29 -18.88 -0.61
CA ALA A 164 -1.20 -19.83 0.05
C ALA A 164 -2.66 -19.36 0.00
N VAL A 165 -2.90 -18.08 0.28
CA VAL A 165 -4.25 -17.49 0.17
C VAL A 165 -4.76 -17.54 -1.27
N LEU A 166 -3.95 -17.23 -2.27
CA LEU A 166 -4.38 -17.28 -3.67
C LEU A 166 -4.61 -18.70 -4.18
N GLN A 167 -3.81 -19.67 -3.70
CA GLN A 167 -3.95 -21.09 -3.98
C GLN A 167 -5.17 -21.73 -3.31
N ALA A 168 -5.55 -21.26 -2.12
CA ALA A 168 -6.69 -21.79 -1.39
C ALA A 168 -7.97 -21.62 -2.23
N ALA A 169 -8.37 -22.69 -2.93
CA ALA A 169 -9.60 -22.72 -3.70
C ALA A 169 -10.77 -22.28 -2.79
N PRO A 170 -11.78 -21.57 -3.31
CA PRO A 170 -13.04 -21.52 -2.59
C PRO A 170 -13.47 -22.98 -2.47
N ALA A 171 -13.35 -23.57 -1.29
CA ALA A 171 -13.82 -24.91 -1.08
C ALA A 171 -15.27 -24.92 -1.56
N ASP A 172 -15.64 -25.94 -2.36
CA ASP A 172 -17.02 -26.18 -2.79
C ASP A 172 -17.96 -25.73 -1.68
N GLY A 173 -18.94 -24.88 -1.99
CA GLY A 173 -19.65 -24.05 -1.01
C GLY A 173 -20.21 -24.80 0.21
N ALA A 174 -20.32 -26.13 0.16
CA ALA A 174 -20.64 -27.01 1.28
C ALA A 174 -19.51 -27.18 2.33
N GLN A 175 -18.23 -27.28 1.94
CA GLN A 175 -17.10 -27.43 2.88
C GLN A 175 -16.68 -26.09 3.49
N ALA A 176 -16.74 -25.00 2.71
CA ALA A 176 -16.53 -23.63 3.20
C ALA A 176 -17.63 -23.23 4.20
N ALA A 177 -18.89 -23.63 3.97
CA ALA A 177 -20.00 -23.39 4.90
C ALA A 177 -19.84 -24.14 6.24
N LEU A 178 -19.22 -25.33 6.24
CA LEU A 178 -18.94 -26.09 7.47
C LEU A 178 -17.74 -25.52 8.26
N ALA A 179 -16.72 -24.98 7.59
CA ALA A 179 -15.62 -24.27 8.23
C ALA A 179 -16.01 -22.84 8.70
N SER A 180 -17.06 -22.26 8.09
CA SER A 180 -17.52 -20.87 8.27
C SER A 180 -18.58 -20.69 9.38
N GLN A 181 -18.64 -21.56 10.39
CA GLN A 181 -19.51 -21.28 11.56
C GLN A 181 -18.94 -20.20 12.48
N ALA A 182 -17.62 -20.03 12.52
CA ALA A 182 -16.98 -18.94 13.25
C ALA A 182 -17.17 -17.62 12.52
N LEU A 183 -17.41 -16.53 13.25
CA LEU A 183 -17.48 -15.17 12.69
C LEU A 183 -16.11 -14.75 12.13
N ALA A 184 -16.10 -13.89 11.11
CA ALA A 184 -14.88 -13.51 10.40
C ALA A 184 -13.86 -12.84 11.34
N LEU A 185 -14.32 -12.01 12.28
CA LEU A 185 -13.48 -11.40 13.29
C LEU A 185 -12.79 -12.42 14.21
N ASP A 186 -13.48 -13.53 14.52
CA ASP A 186 -12.92 -14.57 15.39
C ASP A 186 -11.86 -15.38 14.63
N ARG A 187 -12.08 -15.65 13.34
CA ARG A 187 -11.07 -16.29 12.47
C ARG A 187 -9.85 -15.40 12.30
N ALA A 188 -10.03 -14.11 12.01
CA ALA A 188 -8.94 -13.15 11.86
C ALA A 188 -8.00 -13.14 13.08
N LYS A 189 -8.54 -13.30 14.28
CA LYS A 189 -7.75 -13.33 15.52
C LYS A 189 -6.95 -14.64 15.70
N GLN A 190 -7.42 -15.74 15.14
CA GLN A 190 -6.87 -17.09 15.37
C GLN A 190 -5.94 -17.54 14.26
N ASP A 191 -6.01 -16.92 13.08
CA ASP A 191 -5.22 -17.33 11.93
C ASP A 191 -3.73 -17.06 12.14
N SER A 192 -2.89 -18.03 11.78
CA SER A 192 -1.44 -17.90 11.80
C SER A 192 -0.88 -17.29 10.50
N ASN A 193 -1.67 -17.23 9.43
CA ASN A 193 -1.32 -16.58 8.19
C ASN A 193 -1.82 -15.12 8.23
N PRO A 194 -0.93 -14.13 8.32
CA PRO A 194 -1.33 -12.72 8.46
C PRO A 194 -2.12 -12.19 7.25
N MET A 195 -1.88 -12.70 6.04
CA MET A 195 -2.69 -12.31 4.87
C MET A 195 -4.12 -12.84 4.97
N ALA A 196 -4.32 -14.07 5.45
CA ALA A 196 -5.65 -14.62 5.68
C ALA A 196 -6.38 -13.86 6.80
N ALA A 197 -5.68 -13.52 7.89
CA ALA A 197 -6.20 -12.68 8.95
C ALA A 197 -6.67 -11.29 8.44
N VAL A 198 -5.90 -10.65 7.56
CA VAL A 198 -6.27 -9.37 6.93
C VAL A 198 -7.52 -9.49 6.04
N LEU A 199 -7.69 -10.60 5.32
CA LEU A 199 -8.90 -10.83 4.51
C LEU A 199 -10.13 -11.04 5.39
N ASP A 200 -10.01 -11.86 6.42
CA ASP A 200 -11.10 -12.13 7.37
C ASP A 200 -11.45 -10.87 8.17
N PHE A 201 -10.48 -10.07 8.59
CA PHE A 201 -10.74 -8.78 9.23
C PHE A 201 -11.40 -7.79 8.25
N GLY A 202 -10.95 -7.76 7.00
CA GLY A 202 -11.55 -6.97 5.93
C GLY A 202 -13.04 -7.30 5.73
N LYS A 203 -13.41 -8.58 5.80
CA LYS A 203 -14.81 -9.02 5.79
C LYS A 203 -15.55 -8.58 7.07
N ALA A 204 -14.94 -8.78 8.23
CA ALA A 204 -15.52 -8.41 9.52
C ALA A 204 -15.88 -6.92 9.59
N VAL A 205 -15.01 -6.01 9.12
CA VAL A 205 -15.27 -4.55 9.14
C VAL A 205 -16.40 -4.09 8.20
N GLN A 206 -16.86 -4.95 7.29
CA GLN A 206 -18.05 -4.69 6.46
C GLN A 206 -19.32 -5.27 7.08
N GLU A 207 -19.22 -6.46 7.68
CA GLU A 207 -20.38 -7.29 8.00
C GLU A 207 -20.73 -7.31 9.50
N GLU A 208 -19.75 -7.18 10.40
CA GLU A 208 -19.95 -7.31 11.84
C GLU A 208 -20.19 -5.97 12.55
N PRO A 209 -20.84 -5.95 13.73
CA PRO A 209 -21.10 -4.70 14.46
C PRO A 209 -19.83 -3.98 14.94
N ALA A 210 -19.80 -2.64 14.82
CA ALA A 210 -18.65 -1.81 15.20
C ALA A 210 -18.19 -2.04 16.64
N ASP A 211 -19.11 -2.15 17.60
CA ASP A 211 -18.77 -2.36 19.01
C ASP A 211 -18.07 -3.69 19.26
N ARG A 212 -18.46 -4.73 18.52
CA ARG A 212 -17.80 -6.03 18.59
C ARG A 212 -16.36 -5.90 18.10
N ILE A 213 -16.15 -5.27 16.95
CA ILE A 213 -14.83 -5.04 16.37
C ILE A 213 -13.97 -4.18 17.31
N ALA A 214 -14.50 -3.04 17.76
CA ALA A 214 -13.82 -2.12 18.67
C ALA A 214 -13.39 -2.79 19.98
N SER A 215 -14.22 -3.68 20.54
CA SER A 215 -13.88 -4.43 21.76
C SER A 215 -12.71 -5.40 21.57
N LYS A 216 -12.48 -5.90 20.35
CA LYS A 216 -11.41 -6.85 20.02
C LYS A 216 -10.18 -6.17 19.44
N LEU A 217 -10.32 -4.94 18.94
CA LEU A 217 -9.26 -4.21 18.26
C LEU A 217 -7.98 -4.08 19.09
N PRO A 218 -8.00 -3.79 20.41
CA PRO A 218 -6.76 -3.76 21.19
C PRO A 218 -5.98 -5.08 21.15
N ALA A 219 -6.66 -6.22 21.12
CA ALA A 219 -6.00 -7.52 21.03
C ALA A 219 -5.48 -7.79 19.61
N LEU A 220 -6.22 -7.41 18.58
CA LEU A 220 -5.80 -7.53 17.18
C LEU A 220 -4.57 -6.67 16.86
N LEU A 221 -4.51 -5.45 17.41
CA LEU A 221 -3.34 -4.58 17.27
C LEU A 221 -2.09 -5.10 18.00
N ARG A 222 -2.21 -6.21 18.77
CA ARG A 222 -1.09 -6.95 19.37
C ARG A 222 -0.62 -8.13 18.52
N ALA A 223 -1.09 -8.27 17.27
CA ALA A 223 -0.60 -9.28 16.34
C ALA A 223 0.93 -9.31 16.26
N ASN A 224 1.49 -10.51 16.11
CA ASN A 224 2.95 -10.67 16.05
C ASN A 224 3.54 -10.03 14.81
N ASP A 225 2.81 -10.10 13.68
CA ASP A 225 3.19 -9.47 12.43
C ASP A 225 2.80 -7.98 12.42
N LEU A 226 3.77 -7.10 12.23
CA LEU A 226 3.55 -5.65 12.25
C LEU A 226 2.86 -5.15 10.97
N HIS A 227 3.05 -5.82 9.83
CA HIS A 227 2.37 -5.47 8.58
C HIS A 227 0.87 -5.81 8.66
N GLU A 228 0.51 -6.86 9.40
CA GLU A 228 -0.89 -7.18 9.72
C GLU A 228 -1.53 -6.03 10.50
N VAL A 229 -0.83 -5.50 11.51
CA VAL A 229 -1.29 -4.32 12.28
C VAL A 229 -1.52 -3.12 11.36
N SER A 230 -0.61 -2.83 10.44
CA SER A 230 -0.77 -1.74 9.48
C SER A 230 -1.99 -1.93 8.57
N ALA A 231 -2.22 -3.13 8.05
CA ALA A 231 -3.37 -3.45 7.21
C ALA A 231 -4.70 -3.37 7.98
N ILE A 232 -4.75 -3.88 9.21
CA ILE A 232 -5.91 -3.77 10.11
C ILE A 232 -6.27 -2.30 10.37
N VAL A 233 -5.29 -1.47 10.70
CA VAL A 233 -5.50 -0.03 10.92
C VAL A 233 -6.00 0.66 9.65
N TYR A 234 -5.43 0.33 8.49
CA TYR A 234 -5.94 0.83 7.21
C TYR A 234 -7.41 0.43 7.02
N GLN A 235 -7.77 -0.83 7.25
CA GLN A 235 -9.15 -1.31 7.05
C GLN A 235 -10.13 -0.64 8.01
N CYS A 236 -9.75 -0.41 9.27
CA CYS A 236 -10.57 0.37 10.20
C CYS A 236 -10.83 1.80 9.75
N LEU A 237 -9.83 2.45 9.12
CA LEU A 237 -9.90 3.87 8.78
C LEU A 237 -10.49 4.12 7.39
N ALA A 238 -10.18 3.28 6.40
CA ALA A 238 -10.51 3.52 5.00
C ALA A 238 -11.50 2.51 4.41
N ALA A 239 -11.47 1.24 4.84
CA ALA A 239 -12.31 0.21 4.26
C ALA A 239 -13.66 0.08 4.98
N SER A 240 -13.69 0.22 6.31
CA SER A 240 -14.89 0.07 7.14
C SER A 240 -16.05 0.99 6.73
N ARG A 241 -17.26 0.61 7.14
CA ARG A 241 -18.48 1.42 6.99
C ARG A 241 -18.29 2.80 7.61
N GLU A 242 -18.78 3.84 6.93
CA GLU A 242 -18.49 5.23 7.31
C GLU A 242 -19.00 5.57 8.71
N GLU A 243 -20.18 5.06 9.07
CA GLU A 243 -20.83 5.19 10.37
C GLU A 243 -20.04 4.55 11.52
N ASP A 244 -19.24 3.52 11.23
CA ASP A 244 -18.47 2.77 12.24
C ASP A 244 -17.10 3.41 12.51
N ARG A 245 -16.55 4.16 11.54
CA ARG A 245 -15.20 4.74 11.61
C ARG A 245 -14.94 5.52 12.90
N PRO A 246 -15.83 6.39 13.42
CA PRO A 246 -15.58 7.11 14.67
C PRO A 246 -15.30 6.15 15.84
N ARG A 247 -16.06 5.06 15.95
CA ARG A 247 -15.92 4.08 17.02
C ARG A 247 -14.61 3.30 16.91
N LEU A 248 -14.21 2.95 15.69
CA LEU A 248 -12.95 2.25 15.44
C LEU A 248 -11.74 3.16 15.70
N VAL A 249 -11.81 4.44 15.32
CA VAL A 249 -10.77 5.44 15.61
C VAL A 249 -10.58 5.63 17.11
N GLU A 250 -11.67 5.71 17.88
CA GLU A 250 -11.62 5.78 19.34
C GLU A 250 -10.86 4.58 19.94
N ALA A 251 -11.16 3.36 19.47
CA ALA A 251 -10.48 2.15 19.92
C ALA A 251 -8.99 2.11 19.52
N ILE A 252 -8.62 2.61 18.33
CA ILE A 252 -7.22 2.76 17.91
C ILE A 252 -6.50 3.75 18.83
N ASN A 253 -7.09 4.93 19.06
CA ASN A 253 -6.52 5.97 19.91
C ASN A 253 -6.30 5.47 21.35
N GLY A 254 -7.30 4.79 21.92
CA GLY A 254 -7.15 4.15 23.23
C GLY A 254 -6.05 3.09 23.27
N SER A 255 -5.89 2.33 22.18
CA SER A 255 -4.85 1.29 22.08
C SER A 255 -3.44 1.86 21.98
N ILE A 256 -3.24 2.98 21.26
CA ILE A 256 -1.94 3.65 21.10
C ILE A 256 -1.28 3.92 22.46
N PHE A 257 -2.04 4.44 23.43
CA PHE A 257 -1.51 4.75 24.76
C PHE A 257 -1.16 3.50 25.59
N SER A 258 -1.64 2.32 25.20
CA SER A 258 -1.34 1.05 25.85
C SER A 258 -0.10 0.32 25.31
N PHE A 259 0.56 0.86 24.27
CA PHE A 259 1.74 0.26 23.65
C PHE A 259 3.01 1.02 23.99
N ASP A 260 4.02 0.32 24.51
CA ASP A 260 5.39 0.83 24.72
C ASP A 260 6.34 0.46 23.56
N ASP A 261 5.88 -0.42 22.65
CA ASP A 261 6.63 -0.90 21.49
C ASP A 261 6.60 0.13 20.35
N SER A 262 7.76 0.74 20.07
CA SER A 262 7.90 1.76 19.04
C SER A 262 7.67 1.24 17.62
N ALA A 263 7.97 -0.04 17.35
CA ALA A 263 7.75 -0.66 16.04
C ALA A 263 6.27 -0.86 15.76
N ARG A 264 5.49 -1.20 16.79
CA ARG A 264 4.03 -1.30 16.71
C ARG A 264 3.33 0.04 16.55
N LEU A 265 3.80 1.07 17.25
CA LEU A 265 3.32 2.44 17.02
C LEU A 265 3.61 2.88 15.58
N LEU A 266 4.77 2.51 15.04
CA LEU A 266 5.13 2.80 13.66
C LEU A 266 4.22 2.05 12.66
N ALA A 267 3.90 0.78 12.93
CA ALA A 267 2.95 0.02 12.13
C ALA A 267 1.55 0.66 12.09
N ILE A 268 1.05 1.14 13.23
CA ILE A 268 -0.21 1.90 13.30
C ILE A 268 -0.10 3.18 12.46
N ALA A 269 1.04 3.88 12.52
CA ALA A 269 1.29 5.07 11.74
C ALA A 269 1.26 4.81 10.22
N TYR A 270 1.87 3.71 9.73
CA TYR A 270 1.82 3.32 8.33
C TYR A 270 0.38 3.03 7.86
N GLY A 271 -0.40 2.30 8.66
CA GLY A 271 -1.83 2.05 8.40
C GLY A 271 -2.64 3.34 8.26
N ALA A 272 -2.48 4.25 9.22
CA ALA A 272 -3.16 5.55 9.22
C ALA A 272 -2.71 6.45 8.07
N PHE A 273 -1.41 6.43 7.73
CA PHE A 273 -0.87 7.20 6.61
C PHE A 273 -1.42 6.72 5.28
N ALA A 274 -1.44 5.41 5.05
CA ALA A 274 -2.01 4.80 3.84
C ALA A 274 -3.49 5.14 3.68
N ALA A 275 -4.27 5.07 4.75
CA ALA A 275 -5.68 5.46 4.77
C ALA A 275 -5.91 6.94 4.43
N GLY A 276 -4.93 7.81 4.72
CA GLY A 276 -5.00 9.24 4.40
C GLY A 276 -4.55 9.62 3.00
N ARG A 277 -3.66 8.82 2.40
CA ARG A 277 -2.99 9.11 1.13
C ARG A 277 -3.60 8.40 -0.07
N VAL A 278 -4.22 7.24 0.11
CA VAL A 278 -4.91 6.55 -1.00
C VAL A 278 -6.40 6.80 -0.87
N ARG A 279 -6.88 7.84 -1.56
CA ARG A 279 -8.29 8.27 -1.48
C ARG A 279 -9.07 7.80 -2.71
N PRO A 280 -10.09 6.94 -2.56
CA PRO A 280 -11.15 6.86 -3.55
C PRO A 280 -11.88 8.21 -3.60
N ARG A 281 -12.44 8.57 -4.77
CA ARG A 281 -13.17 9.83 -4.94
C ARG A 281 -14.41 9.88 -4.01
N PRO A 282 -14.81 11.06 -3.50
CA PRO A 282 -14.27 12.41 -3.76
C PRO A 282 -13.04 12.77 -2.90
N PHE A 283 -12.12 13.55 -3.49
CA PHE A 283 -10.79 13.89 -2.95
C PHE A 283 -10.75 14.73 -1.66
N ASN A 284 -11.87 14.93 -0.97
CA ASN A 284 -11.93 15.82 0.18
C ASN A 284 -13.03 15.40 1.15
N ASP A 285 -12.75 14.41 1.99
CA ASP A 285 -13.54 14.11 3.18
C ASP A 285 -12.85 14.78 4.40
N PRO A 286 -13.40 15.91 4.90
CA PRO A 286 -12.87 16.58 6.09
C PRO A 286 -12.96 15.72 7.35
N ALA A 287 -14.00 14.89 7.47
CA ALA A 287 -14.18 14.03 8.63
C ALA A 287 -13.13 12.92 8.63
N GLN A 288 -12.83 12.31 7.48
CA GLN A 288 -11.70 11.38 7.35
C GLN A 288 -10.37 12.04 7.68
N THR A 289 -10.16 13.26 7.18
CA THR A 289 -8.93 14.02 7.45
C THR A 289 -8.77 14.31 8.95
N ALA A 290 -9.86 14.69 9.64
CA ALA A 290 -9.87 14.89 11.09
C ALA A 290 -9.56 13.59 11.85
N ARG A 291 -10.24 12.49 11.50
CA ARG A 291 -10.00 11.17 12.11
C ARG A 291 -8.54 10.73 12.03
N ILE A 292 -7.91 10.92 10.86
CA ILE A 292 -6.49 10.57 10.69
C ILE A 292 -5.58 11.52 11.50
N ASN A 293 -5.89 12.82 11.54
CA ASN A 293 -5.16 13.77 12.39
C ASN A 293 -5.24 13.41 13.88
N ASP A 294 -6.38 12.91 14.35
CA ASP A 294 -6.55 12.48 15.74
C ASP A 294 -5.60 11.30 16.07
N VAL A 295 -5.53 10.31 15.18
CA VAL A 295 -4.60 9.17 15.30
C VAL A 295 -3.15 9.67 15.34
N PHE A 296 -2.74 10.55 14.42
CA PHE A 296 -1.37 11.06 14.42
C PHE A 296 -1.06 11.96 15.62
N THR A 297 -2.05 12.64 16.19
CA THR A 297 -1.90 13.40 17.43
C THR A 297 -1.64 12.47 18.61
N ALA A 298 -2.41 11.39 18.74
CA ALA A 298 -2.19 10.35 19.76
C ALA A 298 -0.82 9.69 19.60
N LEU A 299 -0.45 9.33 18.37
CA LEU A 299 0.87 8.77 18.05
C LEU A 299 2.00 9.73 18.47
N LYS A 300 1.90 11.02 18.12
CA LYS A 300 2.91 12.01 18.50
C LYS A 300 3.08 12.13 20.01
N GLN A 301 1.97 12.21 20.74
CA GLN A 301 2.00 12.27 22.21
C GLN A 301 2.68 11.02 22.78
N ARG A 302 2.33 9.84 22.27
CA ARG A 302 2.87 8.58 22.76
C ARG A 302 4.35 8.41 22.42
N THR A 303 4.76 8.69 21.18
CA THR A 303 6.17 8.62 20.78
C THR A 303 7.04 9.61 21.55
N ALA A 304 6.51 10.79 21.88
CA ALA A 304 7.21 11.76 22.71
C ALA A 304 7.39 11.25 24.16
N ALA A 305 6.35 10.66 24.75
CA ALA A 305 6.42 10.07 26.10
C ALA A 305 7.44 8.92 26.19
N LEU A 306 7.60 8.17 25.10
CA LEU A 306 8.56 7.06 24.97
C LEU A 306 9.95 7.52 24.49
N HIS A 307 10.17 8.82 24.27
CA HIS A 307 11.42 9.38 23.75
C HIS A 307 11.88 8.75 22.43
N VAL A 308 10.94 8.37 21.56
CA VAL A 308 11.24 7.82 20.23
C VAL A 308 11.91 8.90 19.37
N PRO A 309 13.10 8.66 18.79
CA PRO A 309 13.78 9.64 17.96
C PRO A 309 13.01 9.99 16.68
N VAL A 310 12.92 11.28 16.38
CA VAL A 310 12.30 11.82 15.14
C VAL A 310 13.36 12.55 14.33
N ALA A 311 14.22 11.78 13.66
CA ALA A 311 15.31 12.34 12.84
C ALA A 311 14.80 12.78 11.45
N ALA A 312 15.45 13.77 10.84
CA ALA A 312 15.17 14.14 9.46
C ALA A 312 15.37 12.93 8.52
N GLY A 313 14.44 12.73 7.58
CA GLY A 313 14.45 11.55 6.70
C GLY A 313 13.90 10.26 7.32
N SER A 314 13.49 10.27 8.60
CA SER A 314 12.78 9.13 9.21
C SER A 314 11.29 9.11 8.85
N PRO A 315 10.63 7.94 8.91
CA PRO A 315 9.18 7.84 8.78
C PRO A 315 8.41 8.78 9.70
N TRP A 316 8.80 8.86 10.98
CA TRP A 316 8.15 9.73 11.97
C TRP A 316 8.21 11.21 11.58
N ALA A 317 9.35 11.68 11.07
CA ALA A 317 9.48 13.06 10.62
C ALA A 317 8.54 13.34 9.45
N GLU A 318 8.46 12.43 8.48
CA GLU A 318 7.56 12.59 7.34
C GLU A 318 6.08 12.58 7.75
N PHE A 319 5.68 11.67 8.65
CA PHE A 319 4.32 11.62 9.18
C PHE A 319 3.93 12.91 9.88
N PHE A 320 4.74 13.38 10.83
CA PHE A 320 4.42 14.59 11.57
C PHE A 320 4.49 15.85 10.72
N ILE A 321 5.37 15.92 9.71
CA ILE A 321 5.35 17.02 8.73
C ILE A 321 4.06 16.98 7.90
N ALA A 322 3.66 15.81 7.40
CA ALA A 322 2.48 15.65 6.55
C ALA A 322 1.19 16.13 7.23
N TYR A 323 1.05 15.86 8.52
CA TYR A 323 -0.13 16.24 9.32
C TYR A 323 0.07 17.52 10.14
N ARG A 324 1.14 18.30 9.86
CA ARG A 324 1.44 19.59 10.52
C ARG A 324 1.63 19.48 12.04
N LEU A 325 2.15 18.34 12.47
CA LEU A 325 2.44 18.00 13.86
C LEU A 325 3.94 18.14 14.19
N GLY A 326 4.79 18.76 13.37
CA GLY A 326 6.15 19.14 13.79
C GLY A 326 6.13 20.33 14.77
N GLY A 327 6.91 20.28 15.86
CA GLY A 327 7.17 21.44 16.75
C GLY A 327 8.67 21.75 16.79
N SER A 328 9.15 22.99 16.95
CA SER A 328 8.50 24.22 17.41
C SER A 328 8.96 25.44 16.59
N ALA A 329 8.09 26.45 16.47
CA ALA A 329 8.55 27.79 16.15
C ALA A 329 9.44 28.31 17.29
N ALA A 330 10.75 28.10 17.18
CA ALA A 330 11.72 28.93 17.85
C ALA A 330 11.71 30.30 17.15
N ARG A 331 10.79 31.18 17.55
CA ARG A 331 11.05 32.62 17.48
C ARG A 331 11.88 32.98 18.71
N SER A 332 13.16 32.64 18.65
CA SER A 332 14.15 33.48 19.30
C SER A 332 14.26 34.75 18.47
N ASN A 333 13.77 35.86 19.01
CA ASN A 333 14.48 37.13 19.04
C ASN A 333 13.70 38.01 20.01
N GLY A 334 14.12 37.94 21.28
CA GLY A 334 14.02 39.12 22.11
C GLY A 334 14.88 40.21 21.46
N HIS A 335 14.36 41.44 21.46
CA HIS A 335 15.08 42.69 21.64
C HIS A 335 14.02 43.71 22.04
N GLY A 336 13.76 43.79 23.34
CA GLY A 336 13.13 44.95 23.97
C GLY A 336 14.19 45.62 24.81
N MET A 337 14.87 46.60 24.22
CA MET A 337 15.17 47.86 24.90
C MET A 337 14.15 48.87 24.40
#